data_AF-V9LGE0-F1
#
_entry.id   AF-V9LGE0-F1
#
_cell.length_a   1.000
_cell.length_b   1.000
_cell.length_c   1.000
_cell.angle_alpha   90.00
_cell.angle_beta   90.00
_cell.angle_gamma   90.00
#
_symmetry.space_group_name_H-M   'P 1'
#
loop_
_entity.id
_entity.type
_entity.pdbx_description
1 polymer ?
#
loop_
_entity_poly.entity_id
_entity_poly.type
_entity_poly.pdbx_seq_one_letter_code
_entity_poly.pdbx_strand_id
1 'polypeptide(L)'
;QVNCSEYFPIFLAMLWVAGIFFHQGITSFFGLLYLYSRYLYFRGYSESAKGRLAPLYFSAKVLWALIGLATLGVLDYLSSYYLGFSLVAPVKRFVGL
;
A
#
# COMPACT_ATOMS: atom_id res chain seq x y z
N GLN A 1 1.38 -19.14 8.00
CA GLN A 1 0.08 -18.92 7.30
C GLN A 1 -0.78 -17.89 8.03
N VAL A 2 -1.09 -18.08 9.33
CA VAL A 2 -1.93 -17.17 10.14
C VAL A 2 -1.54 -15.69 10.03
N ASN A 3 -0.25 -15.34 10.19
CA ASN A 3 0.19 -13.94 10.09
C ASN A 3 -0.14 -13.29 8.73
N CYS A 4 -0.04 -14.02 7.62
CA CYS A 4 -0.43 -13.44 6.32
C CYS A 4 -1.94 -13.21 6.26
N SER A 5 -2.74 -14.13 6.80
CA SER A 5 -4.19 -14.03 6.83
C SER A 5 -4.68 -12.88 7.72
N GLU A 6 -4.03 -12.61 8.84
CA GLU A 6 -4.37 -11.48 9.73
C GLU A 6 -4.14 -10.11 9.06
N TYR A 7 -3.07 -9.98 8.28
CA TYR A 7 -2.75 -8.72 7.60
C TYR A 7 -3.44 -8.57 6.23
N PHE A 8 -4.00 -9.64 5.67
CA PHE A 8 -4.59 -9.60 4.34
C PHE A 8 -5.81 -8.66 4.24
N PRO A 9 -6.73 -8.60 5.21
CA PRO A 9 -7.82 -7.62 5.21
C PRO A 9 -7.32 -6.17 5.27
N ILE A 10 -6.28 -5.89 6.06
CA ILE A 10 -5.68 -4.55 6.16
C ILE A 10 -5.08 -4.15 4.81
N PHE A 11 -4.34 -5.08 4.19
CA PHE A 11 -3.79 -4.89 2.86
C PHE A 11 -4.88 -4.60 1.83
N LEU A 12 -5.93 -5.42 1.76
CA LEU A 12 -7.03 -5.22 0.82
C LEU A 12 -7.72 -3.87 1.03
N ALA A 13 -8.03 -3.51 2.26
CA ALA A 13 -8.65 -2.22 2.57
C ALA A 13 -7.78 -1.06 2.06
N MET A 14 -6.48 -1.08 2.34
CA MET A 14 -5.59 0.01 1.93
C MET A 14 -5.33 0.03 0.43
N LEU A 15 -5.23 -1.15 -0.21
CA LEU A 15 -5.12 -1.27 -1.66
C LEU A 15 -6.34 -0.67 -2.38
N TRP A 16 -7.54 -0.98 -1.93
CA TRP A 16 -8.76 -0.45 -2.54
C TRP A 16 -8.91 1.05 -2.32
N VAL A 17 -8.71 1.52 -1.09
CA VAL A 17 -8.82 2.96 -0.78
C VAL A 17 -7.77 3.76 -1.55
N ALA A 18 -6.50 3.35 -1.56
CA ALA A 18 -5.47 4.02 -2.34
C ALA A 18 -5.74 3.96 -3.86
N GLY A 19 -6.29 2.84 -4.35
CA GLY A 19 -6.60 2.67 -5.77
C GLY A 19 -7.69 3.62 -6.25
N ILE A 20 -8.74 3.79 -5.44
CA ILE A 20 -9.90 4.66 -5.74
C ILE A 20 -9.54 6.13 -5.56
N PHE A 21 -8.91 6.49 -4.43
CA PHE A 21 -8.75 7.89 -4.05
C PHE A 21 -7.42 8.51 -4.49
N PHE A 22 -6.38 7.72 -4.74
CA PHE A 22 -5.07 8.23 -5.13
C PHE A 22 -4.76 7.94 -6.60
N HIS A 23 -4.44 6.69 -6.94
CA HIS A 23 -4.13 6.28 -8.31
C HIS A 23 -4.08 4.75 -8.46
N GLN A 24 -4.81 4.21 -9.43
CA GLN A 24 -5.00 2.77 -9.61
C GLN A 24 -3.71 2.05 -10.02
N GLY A 25 -2.92 2.61 -10.95
CA GLY A 25 -1.70 1.98 -11.47
C GLY A 25 -0.57 1.90 -10.43
N ILE A 26 -0.32 3.01 -9.72
CA ILE A 26 0.69 3.07 -8.65
C ILE A 26 0.31 2.11 -7.54
N THR A 27 -0.95 2.16 -7.10
CA THR A 27 -1.44 1.30 -6.04
C THR A 27 -1.34 -0.19 -6.40
N SER A 28 -1.67 -0.55 -7.65
CA SER A 28 -1.53 -1.93 -8.13
C SER A 28 -0.07 -2.40 -8.12
N PHE A 29 0.89 -1.54 -8.51
CA PHE A 29 2.32 -1.85 -8.43
C PHE A 29 2.76 -2.13 -6.98
N PHE A 30 2.39 -1.26 -6.03
CA PHE A 30 2.66 -1.50 -4.60
C PHE A 30 1.96 -2.77 -4.10
N GLY A 31 0.77 -3.08 -4.60
CA GLY A 31 0.05 -4.32 -4.30
C GLY A 31 0.81 -5.58 -4.71
N LEU A 32 1.37 -5.60 -5.94
CA LEU A 32 2.22 -6.71 -6.40
C LEU A 32 3.49 -6.84 -5.56
N LEU A 33 4.13 -5.71 -5.22
CA LEU A 33 5.30 -5.69 -4.34
C LEU A 33 4.99 -6.29 -2.96
N TYR A 34 3.82 -5.95 -2.40
CA TYR A 34 3.35 -6.50 -1.13
C TYR A 34 3.16 -8.01 -1.22
N LEU A 35 2.45 -8.50 -2.24
CA LEU A 35 2.21 -9.94 -2.42
C LEU A 35 3.52 -10.71 -2.62
N TYR A 36 4.44 -10.18 -3.43
CA TYR A 36 5.76 -10.80 -3.61
C TYR A 36 6.56 -10.86 -2.30
N SER A 37 6.55 -9.78 -1.52
CA SER A 37 7.20 -9.75 -0.20
C SER A 37 6.58 -10.76 0.78
N ARG A 38 5.26 -10.96 0.74
CA ARG A 38 4.54 -11.95 1.56
C ARG A 38 4.82 -13.38 1.10
N TYR A 39 5.02 -13.60 -0.20
CA TYR A 39 5.53 -14.87 -0.72
C TYR A 39 6.93 -15.18 -0.17
N LEU A 40 7.86 -14.22 -0.26
CA LEU A 40 9.21 -14.38 0.30
C LEU A 40 9.20 -14.57 1.81
N TYR A 41 8.33 -13.87 2.54
CA TYR A 41 8.12 -14.06 3.97
C TYR A 41 7.70 -15.49 4.29
N PHE A 42 6.71 -16.02 3.56
CA PHE A 42 6.22 -17.37 3.78
C PHE A 42 7.29 -18.43 3.51
N ARG A 43 7.98 -18.30 2.37
CA ARG A 43 9.11 -19.18 2.00
C ARG A 43 10.23 -19.13 3.03
N GLY A 44 10.74 -17.94 3.33
CA GLY A 44 11.82 -17.77 4.31
C GLY A 44 11.44 -18.24 5.71
N TYR A 45 10.17 -18.08 6.11
CA TYR A 45 9.70 -18.54 7.42
C TYR A 45 9.56 -20.07 7.48
N SER A 46 9.21 -20.72 6.37
CA SER A 46 9.16 -22.19 6.31
C SER A 46 10.53 -22.84 6.49
N GLU A 47 11.60 -22.12 6.12
CA GLU A 47 12.98 -22.59 6.28
C GLU A 47 13.56 -22.23 7.65
N SER A 48 13.33 -21.00 8.15
CA SER A 48 13.76 -20.61 9.50
C SER A 48 12.99 -19.40 10.05
N ALA A 49 12.91 -19.31 11.38
CA ALA A 49 12.32 -18.14 12.03
C ALA A 49 13.04 -16.81 11.71
N LYS A 50 14.36 -16.85 11.44
CA LYS A 50 15.14 -15.67 11.04
C LYS A 50 14.90 -15.29 9.57
N GLY A 51 14.72 -16.28 8.70
CA GLY A 51 14.47 -16.07 7.26
C GLY A 51 13.23 -15.24 6.95
N ARG A 52 12.28 -15.14 7.90
CA ARG A 52 11.09 -14.30 7.76
C ARG A 52 11.35 -12.79 7.89
N LEU A 53 12.43 -12.37 8.55
CA LEU A 53 12.56 -10.98 9.04
C LEU A 53 12.73 -9.95 7.93
N ALA A 54 13.65 -10.17 6.99
CA ALA A 54 13.88 -9.21 5.91
C ALA A 54 12.65 -9.03 5.00
N PRO A 55 11.98 -10.11 4.53
CA PRO A 55 10.72 -9.98 3.80
C PRO A 55 9.60 -9.35 4.61
N LEU A 56 9.53 -9.62 5.93
CA LEU A 56 8.54 -9.01 6.83
C LEU A 56 8.69 -7.48 6.84
N TYR A 57 9.91 -6.97 7.08
CA TYR A 57 10.15 -5.53 7.11
C TYR A 57 9.90 -4.88 5.75
N PHE A 58 10.25 -5.56 4.66
CA PHE A 58 9.92 -5.08 3.33
C PHE A 58 8.40 -5.00 3.11
N SER A 59 7.66 -6.06 3.45
CA SER A 59 6.19 -6.07 3.36
C SER A 59 5.54 -4.98 4.20
N ALA A 60 6.08 -4.69 5.38
CA ALA A 60 5.60 -3.64 6.26
C ALA A 60 5.82 -2.25 5.65
N LYS A 61 6.99 -1.98 5.07
CA LYS A 61 7.28 -0.70 4.38
C LYS A 61 6.32 -0.47 3.21
N VAL A 62 6.06 -1.51 2.42
CA VAL A 62 5.10 -1.45 1.29
C VAL A 62 3.68 -1.17 1.80
N LEU A 63 3.25 -1.82 2.89
CA LEU A 63 1.95 -1.57 3.48
C LEU A 63 1.82 -0.15 4.05
N TRP A 64 2.86 0.36 4.72
CA TRP A 64 2.91 1.75 5.17
C TRP A 64 2.83 2.75 4.01
N ALA A 65 3.47 2.45 2.88
CA ALA A 65 3.33 3.26 1.67
C ALA A 65 1.88 3.27 1.18
N LEU A 66 1.21 2.11 1.11
CA LEU A 66 -0.22 2.04 0.74
C LEU A 66 -1.13 2.84 1.70
N ILE A 67 -0.88 2.76 3.01
CA ILE A 67 -1.59 3.58 4.02
C ILE A 67 -1.38 5.06 3.74
N GLY A 68 -0.14 5.47 3.44
CA GLY A 68 0.19 6.85 3.06
C GLY A 68 -0.56 7.30 1.81
N LEU A 69 -0.57 6.49 0.74
CA LEU A 69 -1.30 6.79 -0.49
C LEU A 69 -2.82 6.89 -0.25
N ALA A 70 -3.40 5.95 0.49
CA ALA A 70 -4.82 5.97 0.87
C ALA A 70 -5.16 7.25 1.64
N THR A 71 -4.35 7.60 2.63
CA THR A 71 -4.53 8.80 3.46
C THR A 71 -4.45 10.06 2.61
N LEU A 72 -3.43 10.19 1.75
CA LEU A 72 -3.27 11.32 0.85
C LEU A 72 -4.44 11.46 -0.13
N GLY A 73 -4.91 10.34 -0.70
CA GLY A 73 -6.05 10.34 -1.62
C GLY A 73 -7.35 10.80 -0.93
N VAL A 74 -7.62 10.30 0.26
CA VAL A 74 -8.82 10.70 1.03
C VAL A 74 -8.72 12.17 1.45
N LEU A 75 -7.56 12.63 1.92
CA LEU A 75 -7.36 14.04 2.26
C LEU A 75 -7.50 14.98 1.05
N ASP A 76 -7.00 14.58 -0.12
CA ASP A 76 -7.18 15.32 -1.38
C ASP A 76 -8.65 15.46 -1.76
N TYR A 77 -9.40 14.36 -1.61
CA TYR A 77 -10.84 14.35 -1.86
C TYR A 77 -11.58 15.29 -0.91
N LEU A 78 -11.30 15.19 0.40
CA LEU A 78 -11.92 16.03 1.41
C LEU A 78 -11.54 17.51 1.24
N SER A 79 -10.26 17.82 0.98
CA SER A 79 -9.82 19.21 0.76
C SER A 79 -10.45 19.79 -0.50
N SER A 80 -10.54 19.01 -1.57
CA SER A 80 -11.16 19.46 -2.82
C SER A 80 -12.65 19.73 -2.63
N TYR A 81 -13.33 18.87 -1.86
CA TYR A 81 -14.77 18.98 -1.62
C TYR A 81 -15.13 20.12 -0.65
N TYR A 82 -14.40 20.27 0.47
CA TYR A 82 -14.74 21.24 1.52
C TYR A 82 -13.99 22.57 1.43
N LEU A 83 -12.77 22.58 0.89
CA LEU A 83 -11.89 23.75 0.85
C LEU A 83 -11.66 24.28 -0.57
N GLY A 84 -12.06 23.53 -1.61
CA GLY A 84 -11.98 23.96 -3.01
C GLY A 84 -10.57 23.89 -3.62
N PHE A 85 -9.61 23.20 -2.99
CA PHE A 85 -8.27 23.01 -3.55
C PHE A 85 -7.76 21.57 -3.40
N SER A 86 -6.94 21.14 -4.36
CA SER A 86 -6.30 19.82 -4.36
C SER A 86 -4.90 19.88 -3.74
N LEU A 87 -4.63 18.93 -2.86
CA LEU A 87 -3.33 18.74 -2.21
C LEU A 87 -2.35 17.97 -3.10
N VAL A 88 -2.88 17.12 -3.99
CA VAL A 88 -2.08 16.12 -4.72
C VAL A 88 -2.03 16.41 -6.22
N ALA A 89 -2.72 17.45 -6.70
CA ALA A 89 -2.69 17.87 -8.11
C ALA A 89 -1.27 18.07 -8.68
N PRO A 90 -0.30 18.68 -7.98
CA PRO A 90 1.07 18.80 -8.51
C PRO A 90 1.74 17.45 -8.72
N VAL A 91 1.48 16.49 -7.83
CA VAL A 91 2.06 15.14 -7.88
C VAL A 91 1.43 14.34 -9.02
N LYS A 92 0.11 14.37 -9.17
CA LYS A 92 -0.60 13.71 -10.28
C LYS A 92 -0.07 14.22 -11.63
N ARG A 93 0.03 15.54 -11.78
CA ARG A 93 0.55 16.20 -12.99
C ARG A 93 1.98 15.81 -13.32
N PHE A 94 2.85 15.64 -12.32
CA PHE A 94 4.23 15.22 -12.52
C PHE A 94 4.36 13.74 -12.94
N VAL A 95 3.46 12.89 -12.45
CA VAL A 95 3.44 11.45 -12.77
C VAL A 95 2.73 11.18 -14.11
N GLY A 96 2.31 12.23 -14.83
CA GLY A 96 1.64 12.11 -16.14
C GLY A 96 0.20 11.64 -16.03
N LEU A 97 -0.48 12.01 -14.93
CA LEU A 97 -1.87 11.67 -14.61
C LEU A 97 -2.72 12.92 -14.43
#